data_AF-A0A843S126-F1
#
_entry.id   AF-A0A843S126-F1
#
_cell.length_a   1.000
_cell.length_b   1.000
_cell.length_c   1.000
_cell.angle_alpha   90.00
_cell.angle_beta   90.00
_cell.angle_gamma   90.00
#
_symmetry.space_group_name_H-M   'P 1'
#
loop_
_entity.id
_entity.type
_entity.pdbx_description
1 polymer ?
#
loop_
_entity_poly.entity_id
_entity_poly.type
_entity_poly.pdbx_seq_one_letter_code
_entity_poly.pdbx_strand_id
1 'polypeptide(L)'
;MPAQNMRIRAEQLGYWYLRLNGFLTIPNFIVHPEQGRNQETDVDILAVRFPYRAELRTMQDDQPFTRISGKSFIALAEIKSKVCALNGPWTNPDRQNMHKVLRAVGAFPAAENEIAAAALYERGFYQSQLYHTSLLCLGEEESPEVATNYPKMPQMTWFKALSFIYTRFDSYRRQKESHGQWDEQGRALWVVSEQSRSSQEFVDRVGVVG
;
A
#
# COMPACT_ATOMS: atom_id res chain seq x y z
N MET A 1 31.84 -7.17 11.51
CA MET A 1 30.82 -6.54 12.36
C MET A 1 29.58 -7.42 12.31
N PRO A 2 28.90 -7.71 13.43
CA PRO A 2 27.65 -8.47 13.36
C PRO A 2 26.68 -7.75 12.42
N ALA A 3 26.01 -8.51 11.55
CA ALA A 3 25.01 -7.96 10.63
C ALA A 3 24.00 -7.14 11.42
N GLN A 4 23.87 -5.86 11.09
CA GLN A 4 22.97 -4.97 11.80
C GLN A 4 21.54 -5.34 11.39
N ASN A 5 20.77 -5.90 12.33
CA ASN A 5 19.34 -6.07 12.13
C ASN A 5 18.68 -4.68 12.16
N MET A 6 18.01 -4.33 11.07
CA MET A 6 17.24 -3.10 10.96
C MET A 6 15.87 -3.31 11.59
N ARG A 7 15.33 -2.26 12.23
CA ARG A 7 13.91 -2.20 12.59
C ARG A 7 13.23 -1.12 11.78
N ILE A 8 12.05 -1.42 11.22
CA ILE A 8 11.26 -0.49 10.42
C ILE A 8 9.82 -0.49 10.90
N ARG A 9 9.19 0.69 11.00
CA ARG A 9 7.75 0.80 11.29
C ARG A 9 6.93 0.23 10.14
N ALA A 10 5.87 -0.49 10.43
CA ALA A 10 5.01 -1.13 9.44
C ALA A 10 4.52 -0.15 8.36
N GLU A 11 4.15 1.08 8.75
CA GLU A 11 3.67 2.10 7.81
C GLU A 11 4.80 2.60 6.90
N GLN A 12 6.03 2.66 7.41
CA GLN A 12 7.20 3.02 6.60
C GLN A 12 7.54 1.92 5.59
N LEU A 13 7.43 0.65 6.00
CA LEU A 13 7.60 -0.46 5.07
C LEU A 13 6.51 -0.49 3.99
N GLY A 14 5.24 -0.31 4.39
CA GLY A 14 4.12 -0.21 3.45
C GLY A 14 4.28 0.95 2.47
N TYR A 15 4.72 2.11 2.97
CA TYR A 15 5.07 3.27 2.14
C TYR A 15 6.13 2.93 1.10
N TRP A 16 7.25 2.32 1.51
CA TRP A 16 8.35 1.98 0.60
C TRP A 16 7.97 0.92 -0.43
N TYR A 17 7.21 -0.10 -0.01
CA TYR A 17 6.67 -1.10 -0.92
C TYR A 17 5.78 -0.47 -2.01
N LEU A 18 4.84 0.41 -1.63
CA LEU A 18 3.98 1.12 -2.57
C LEU A 18 4.76 2.08 -3.47
N ARG A 19 5.70 2.84 -2.91
CA ARG A 19 6.56 3.77 -3.66
C ARG A 19 7.37 3.06 -4.74
N LEU A 20 7.97 1.92 -4.42
CA LEU A 20 8.77 1.14 -5.37
C LEU A 20 7.91 0.48 -6.46
N ASN A 21 6.65 0.17 -6.13
CA ASN A 21 5.61 -0.21 -7.09
C ASN A 21 5.01 0.97 -7.87
N GLY A 22 5.42 2.20 -7.55
CA GLY A 22 5.09 3.36 -8.34
C GLY A 22 3.92 4.20 -7.93
N PHE A 23 3.44 3.98 -6.73
CA PHE A 23 2.39 4.80 -6.19
C PHE A 23 2.96 6.15 -5.75
N LEU A 24 2.21 7.20 -6.05
CA LEU A 24 2.29 8.46 -5.32
C LEU A 24 1.49 8.26 -4.04
N THR A 25 2.07 8.57 -2.89
CA THR A 25 1.50 8.21 -1.59
C THR A 25 1.32 9.44 -0.70
N ILE A 26 0.26 9.41 0.09
CA ILE A 26 0.01 10.31 1.23
C ILE A 26 -0.15 9.40 2.45
N PRO A 27 0.91 9.25 3.28
CA PRO A 27 0.79 8.57 4.58
C PRO A 27 -0.08 9.38 5.54
N ASN A 28 -0.77 8.71 6.46
CA ASN A 28 -1.63 9.30 7.49
C ASN A 28 -2.65 10.28 6.88
N PHE A 29 -3.45 9.79 5.92
CA PHE A 29 -4.44 10.58 5.22
C PHE A 29 -5.69 10.75 6.08
N ILE A 30 -5.79 11.90 6.76
CA ILE A 30 -6.87 12.22 7.69
C ILE A 30 -7.97 12.99 6.95
N VAL A 31 -9.22 12.58 7.15
CA VAL A 31 -10.42 13.31 6.74
C VAL A 31 -11.04 13.96 7.97
N HIS A 32 -11.18 15.29 7.90
CA HIS A 32 -11.80 16.09 8.94
C HIS A 32 -13.33 16.19 8.74
N PRO A 33 -14.10 16.29 9.82
CA PRO A 33 -15.54 16.50 9.74
C PRO A 33 -15.87 17.89 9.21
N GLU A 34 -17.05 18.02 8.60
CA GLU A 34 -17.55 19.30 8.11
C GLU A 34 -17.72 20.34 9.23
N GLN A 35 -18.01 19.88 10.45
CA GLN A 35 -18.13 20.72 11.64
C GLN A 35 -17.43 20.07 12.85
N GLY A 36 -16.79 20.90 13.68
CA GLY A 36 -16.11 20.46 14.90
C GLY A 36 -14.58 20.38 14.76
N ARG A 37 -13.94 19.68 15.71
CA ARG A 37 -12.46 19.60 15.83
C ARG A 37 -11.89 18.18 15.84
N ASN A 38 -12.74 17.16 15.82
CA ASN A 38 -12.29 15.77 15.91
C ASN A 38 -11.84 15.26 14.55
N GLN A 39 -11.07 14.17 14.51
CA GLN A 39 -10.87 13.40 13.28
C GLN A 39 -12.11 12.54 13.02
N GLU A 40 -12.53 12.45 11.77
CA GLU A 40 -13.72 11.68 11.41
C GLU A 40 -13.36 10.27 10.91
N THR A 41 -12.39 10.19 10.01
CA THR A 41 -11.80 8.93 9.53
C THR A 41 -10.42 9.19 8.97
N ASP A 42 -9.60 8.16 8.88
CA ASP A 42 -8.24 8.20 8.36
C ASP A 42 -7.94 6.96 7.51
N VAL A 43 -6.99 7.09 6.58
CA VAL A 43 -6.35 5.99 5.83
C VAL A 43 -4.88 5.98 6.20
N ASP A 44 -4.32 4.84 6.58
CA ASP A 44 -2.89 4.75 6.91
C ASP A 44 -2.02 5.21 5.74
N ILE A 45 -2.31 4.76 4.51
CA ILE A 45 -1.69 5.27 3.29
C ILE A 45 -2.72 5.37 2.16
N LEU A 46 -3.00 6.59 1.70
CA LEU A 46 -3.65 6.82 0.42
C LEU A 46 -2.61 6.75 -0.69
N ALA A 47 -2.86 5.96 -1.74
CA ALA A 47 -1.88 5.73 -2.79
C ALA A 47 -2.51 5.75 -4.19
N VAL A 48 -1.88 6.41 -5.15
CA VAL A 48 -2.34 6.46 -6.56
C VAL A 48 -1.24 6.02 -7.53
N ARG A 49 -1.54 5.07 -8.41
CA ARG A 49 -0.66 4.60 -9.50
C ARG A 49 -1.33 4.84 -10.85
N PHE A 50 -0.65 5.55 -11.74
CA PHE A 50 -1.17 5.83 -13.08
C PHE A 50 -1.02 4.63 -14.04
N PRO A 51 -1.92 4.48 -15.03
CA PRO A 51 -2.02 3.28 -15.88
C PRO A 51 -0.78 2.97 -16.70
N TYR A 52 -0.11 4.01 -17.18
CA TYR A 52 1.05 3.90 -18.06
C TYR A 52 2.36 4.09 -17.30
N ARG A 53 2.35 3.81 -16.01
CA ARG A 53 3.56 3.84 -15.20
C ARG A 53 4.64 2.97 -15.85
N ALA A 54 5.81 3.58 -16.08
CA ALA A 54 7.06 2.89 -16.33
C ALA A 54 8.21 3.74 -15.78
N GLU A 55 8.87 3.29 -14.71
CA GLU A 55 10.12 3.93 -14.26
C GLU A 55 11.26 3.57 -15.23
N LEU A 56 11.36 2.29 -15.60
CA LEU A 56 12.16 1.79 -16.72
C LEU A 56 11.30 0.82 -17.52
N ARG A 57 11.50 0.73 -18.84
CA ARG A 57 10.69 -0.15 -19.72
C ARG A 57 10.75 -1.63 -19.35
N THR A 58 11.84 -2.09 -18.76
CA THR A 58 12.05 -3.49 -18.36
C THR A 58 11.73 -3.75 -16.89
N MET A 59 11.46 -2.70 -16.10
CA MET A 59 11.25 -2.81 -14.67
C MET A 59 9.83 -3.30 -14.36
N GLN A 60 9.73 -4.51 -13.82
CA GLN A 60 8.46 -5.14 -13.49
C GLN A 60 8.01 -4.79 -12.07
N ASP A 61 6.78 -4.29 -11.95
CA ASP A 61 6.09 -4.09 -10.68
C ASP A 61 5.40 -5.34 -10.19
N ASP A 62 5.00 -5.32 -8.92
CA ASP A 62 4.34 -6.44 -8.30
C ASP A 62 2.99 -6.73 -8.97
N GLN A 63 2.72 -8.01 -9.06
CA GLN A 63 1.70 -8.57 -9.93
C GLN A 63 0.26 -8.19 -9.56
N PRO A 64 -0.12 -7.99 -8.28
CA PRO A 64 -1.43 -7.44 -7.92
C PRO A 64 -1.74 -6.10 -8.60
N PHE A 65 -0.72 -5.29 -8.90
CA PHE A 65 -0.89 -3.97 -9.48
C PHE A 65 -0.80 -3.97 -11.01
N THR A 66 0.01 -4.85 -11.60
CA THR A 66 0.20 -4.91 -13.07
C THR A 66 -0.94 -5.60 -13.80
N ARG A 67 -1.75 -6.41 -13.12
CA ARG A 67 -2.99 -6.99 -13.68
C ARG A 67 -4.05 -5.92 -14.02
N ILE A 68 -3.96 -4.74 -13.40
CA ILE A 68 -4.86 -3.62 -13.68
C ILE A 68 -4.24 -2.78 -14.79
N SER A 69 -4.86 -2.83 -15.98
CA SER A 69 -4.38 -2.12 -17.17
C SER A 69 -5.34 -1.02 -17.61
N GLY A 70 -4.79 0.06 -18.16
CA GLY A 70 -5.55 1.17 -18.73
C GLY A 70 -6.34 2.03 -17.72
N LYS A 71 -6.17 1.82 -16.41
CA LYS A 71 -6.81 2.59 -15.33
C LYS A 71 -5.81 3.05 -14.29
N SER A 72 -6.09 4.20 -13.67
CA SER A 72 -5.37 4.63 -12.48
C SER A 72 -5.82 3.78 -11.29
N PHE A 73 -4.86 3.22 -10.54
CA PHE A 73 -5.13 2.46 -9.33
C PHE A 73 -5.15 3.43 -8.14
N ILE A 74 -6.27 3.55 -7.44
CA ILE A 74 -6.37 4.24 -6.15
C ILE A 74 -6.44 3.17 -5.05
N ALA A 75 -5.39 3.07 -4.23
CA ALA A 75 -5.34 2.16 -3.10
C ALA A 75 -5.61 2.94 -1.81
N LEU A 76 -6.60 2.46 -1.04
CA LEU A 76 -6.82 2.86 0.35
C LEU A 76 -6.17 1.78 1.20
N ALA A 77 -4.92 2.01 1.61
CA ALA A 77 -4.13 0.99 2.28
C ALA A 77 -4.28 1.07 3.80
N GLU A 78 -4.59 -0.09 4.39
CA GLU A 78 -4.62 -0.33 5.84
C GLU A 78 -3.39 -1.17 6.21
N ILE A 79 -2.66 -0.71 7.22
CA ILE A 79 -1.41 -1.29 7.71
C ILE A 79 -1.67 -1.99 9.04
N LYS A 80 -1.29 -3.26 9.12
CA LYS A 80 -1.43 -4.08 10.31
C LYS A 80 -0.08 -4.63 10.77
N SER A 81 0.15 -4.66 12.06
CA SER A 81 1.35 -5.30 12.61
C SER A 81 1.33 -6.82 12.45
N LYS A 82 0.14 -7.45 12.50
CA LYS A 82 -0.06 -8.91 12.41
C LYS A 82 -0.96 -9.30 11.24
N VAL A 83 -2.23 -9.64 11.51
CA VAL A 83 -3.14 -10.16 10.50
C VAL A 83 -3.72 -9.02 9.66
N CYS A 84 -3.79 -9.22 8.34
CA CYS A 84 -4.42 -8.33 7.38
C CYS A 84 -5.94 -8.21 7.58
N ALA A 85 -6.38 -7.54 8.65
CA ALA A 85 -7.80 -7.33 8.96
C ALA A 85 -8.26 -5.93 8.55
N LEU A 86 -9.51 -5.82 8.09
CA LEU A 86 -10.17 -4.52 7.89
C LEU A 86 -10.78 -4.04 9.21
N ASN A 87 -10.52 -2.78 9.59
CA ASN A 87 -11.15 -2.21 10.78
C ASN A 87 -12.65 -1.94 10.55
N GLY A 88 -13.44 -1.97 11.63
CA GLY A 88 -14.88 -1.67 11.63
C GLY A 88 -15.32 -0.35 10.96
N PRO A 89 -14.55 0.76 11.03
CA PRO A 89 -14.88 2.00 10.32
C PRO A 89 -14.93 1.83 8.79
N TRP A 90 -14.23 0.83 8.24
CA TRP A 90 -14.19 0.52 6.81
C TRP A 90 -15.25 -0.48 6.37
N THR A 91 -15.86 -1.20 7.30
CA THR A 91 -16.86 -2.23 7.01
C THR A 91 -18.27 -1.83 7.40
N ASN A 92 -18.45 -0.71 8.11
CA ASN A 92 -19.76 -0.19 8.51
C ASN A 92 -20.26 0.91 7.55
N PRO A 93 -21.26 0.64 6.69
CA PRO A 93 -21.82 1.62 5.77
C PRO A 93 -22.49 2.81 6.45
N ASP A 94 -23.04 2.63 7.65
CA ASP A 94 -23.75 3.69 8.39
C ASP A 94 -22.81 4.84 8.80
N ARG A 95 -21.51 4.58 8.89
CA ARG A 95 -20.47 5.59 9.20
C ARG A 95 -20.09 6.44 7.99
N GLN A 96 -20.39 5.97 6.77
CA GLN A 96 -20.08 6.62 5.50
C GLN A 96 -18.61 7.04 5.31
N ASN A 97 -17.66 6.40 6.00
CA ASN A 97 -16.23 6.71 5.88
C ASN A 97 -15.69 6.57 4.45
N MET A 98 -16.14 5.56 3.68
CA MET A 98 -15.77 5.43 2.27
C MET A 98 -16.21 6.65 1.46
N HIS A 99 -17.45 7.13 1.66
CA HIS A 99 -17.97 8.30 0.96
C HIS A 99 -17.13 9.55 1.25
N LYS A 100 -16.73 9.74 2.51
CA LYS A 100 -15.91 10.88 2.95
C LYS A 100 -14.52 10.83 2.34
N VAL A 101 -13.87 9.67 2.40
CA VAL A 101 -12.54 9.47 1.79
C VAL A 101 -12.60 9.66 0.28
N LEU A 102 -13.57 9.06 -0.42
CA LEU A 102 -13.70 9.21 -1.87
C LEU A 102 -13.97 10.65 -2.30
N ARG A 103 -14.79 11.39 -1.53
CA ARG A 103 -15.01 12.83 -1.72
C ARG A 103 -13.71 13.63 -1.54
N ALA A 104 -12.94 13.33 -0.50
CA ALA A 104 -11.66 13.99 -0.23
C ALA A 104 -10.59 13.67 -1.28
N VAL A 105 -10.58 12.43 -1.80
CA VAL A 105 -9.74 12.01 -2.94
C VAL A 105 -10.13 12.78 -4.22
N GLY A 106 -11.42 13.04 -4.42
CA GLY A 106 -11.91 13.85 -5.54
C GLY A 106 -11.81 13.18 -6.91
N ALA A 107 -11.69 11.85 -6.96
CA ALA A 107 -11.54 11.11 -8.22
C ALA A 107 -12.86 10.92 -9.00
N PHE A 108 -14.01 11.04 -8.33
CA PHE A 108 -15.31 10.72 -8.92
C PHE A 108 -16.32 11.88 -8.77
N PRO A 109 -17.23 12.05 -9.75
CA PRO A 109 -18.44 12.85 -9.56
C PRO A 109 -19.28 12.34 -8.38
N ALA A 110 -20.09 13.22 -7.79
CA ALA A 110 -20.90 12.89 -6.61
C ALA A 110 -21.78 11.64 -6.79
N ALA A 111 -22.43 11.49 -7.95
CA ALA A 111 -23.27 10.32 -8.23
C ALA A 111 -22.46 9.00 -8.31
N GLU A 112 -21.22 9.06 -8.79
CA GLU A 112 -20.35 7.89 -8.89
C GLU A 112 -19.67 7.56 -7.55
N ASN A 113 -19.43 8.57 -6.70
CA ASN A 113 -18.91 8.37 -5.33
C ASN A 113 -19.80 7.43 -4.50
N GLU A 114 -21.13 7.59 -4.58
CA GLU A 114 -22.08 6.72 -3.86
C GLU A 114 -21.95 5.25 -4.31
N ILE A 115 -21.85 5.03 -5.63
CA ILE A 115 -21.71 3.70 -6.21
C ILE A 115 -20.35 3.09 -5.82
N ALA A 116 -19.29 3.89 -5.89
CA ALA A 116 -17.94 3.47 -5.53
C ALA A 116 -17.82 3.13 -4.04
N ALA A 117 -18.42 3.93 -3.16
CA ALA A 117 -18.42 3.68 -1.73
C ALA A 117 -19.16 2.39 -1.37
N ALA A 118 -20.37 2.18 -1.91
CA ALA A 118 -21.13 0.95 -1.71
C ALA A 118 -20.35 -0.28 -2.17
N ALA A 119 -19.69 -0.19 -3.33
CA ALA A 119 -18.82 -1.24 -3.84
C ALA A 119 -17.61 -1.54 -2.93
N LEU A 120 -16.98 -0.51 -2.35
CA LEU A 120 -15.88 -0.72 -1.41
C LEU A 120 -16.33 -1.44 -0.14
N TYR A 121 -17.53 -1.11 0.38
CA TYR A 121 -18.10 -1.83 1.53
C TYR A 121 -18.44 -3.29 1.21
N GLU A 122 -19.03 -3.55 0.03
CA GLU A 122 -19.53 -4.88 -0.33
C GLU A 122 -18.42 -5.85 -0.74
N ARG A 123 -17.47 -5.36 -1.55
CA ARG A 123 -16.48 -6.23 -2.24
C ARG A 123 -15.04 -5.75 -2.10
N GLY A 124 -14.79 -4.64 -1.41
CA GLY A 124 -13.45 -4.13 -1.17
C GLY A 124 -12.80 -3.43 -2.37
N PHE A 125 -13.49 -3.32 -3.51
CA PHE A 125 -12.99 -2.61 -4.68
C PHE A 125 -14.12 -2.08 -5.59
N TYR A 126 -13.81 -1.05 -6.36
CA TYR A 126 -14.64 -0.46 -7.39
C TYR A 126 -13.84 -0.24 -8.68
N GLN A 127 -14.49 -0.34 -9.83
CA GLN A 127 -13.86 -0.08 -11.11
C GLN A 127 -14.78 0.75 -12.00
N SER A 128 -14.28 1.89 -12.45
CA SER A 128 -14.91 2.75 -13.44
C SER A 128 -14.19 2.69 -14.77
N GLN A 129 -14.49 3.60 -15.70
CA GLN A 129 -13.73 3.72 -16.95
C GLN A 129 -12.26 4.10 -16.69
N LEU A 130 -12.01 5.04 -15.77
CA LEU A 130 -10.69 5.64 -15.54
C LEU A 130 -9.97 5.07 -14.31
N TYR A 131 -10.70 4.57 -13.32
CA TYR A 131 -10.13 4.20 -12.03
C TYR A 131 -10.40 2.75 -11.67
N HIS A 132 -9.44 2.14 -10.99
CA HIS A 132 -9.61 0.97 -10.16
C HIS A 132 -9.31 1.39 -8.72
N THR A 133 -10.33 1.44 -7.88
CA THR A 133 -10.18 1.83 -6.48
C THR A 133 -10.31 0.60 -5.61
N SER A 134 -9.35 0.31 -4.75
CA SER A 134 -9.39 -0.88 -3.91
C SER A 134 -8.93 -0.56 -2.50
N LEU A 135 -9.55 -1.22 -1.53
CA LEU A 135 -8.92 -1.46 -0.25
C LEU A 135 -7.69 -2.35 -0.48
N LEU A 136 -6.64 -2.10 0.30
CA LEU A 136 -5.42 -2.89 0.28
C LEU A 136 -5.01 -3.11 1.73
N CYS A 137 -4.77 -4.35 2.13
CA CYS A 137 -4.28 -4.61 3.46
C CYS A 137 -2.85 -5.14 3.42
N LEU A 138 -2.00 -4.61 4.31
CA LEU A 138 -0.64 -5.08 4.50
C LEU A 138 -0.42 -5.53 5.94
N GLY A 139 0.24 -6.67 6.14
CA GLY A 139 0.44 -7.26 7.46
C GLY A 139 1.46 -8.39 7.47
N GLU A 140 1.68 -9.03 8.61
CA GLU A 140 2.53 -10.22 8.72
C GLU A 140 1.87 -11.44 8.05
N GLU A 141 0.55 -11.58 8.23
CA GLU A 141 -0.23 -12.72 7.77
C GLU A 141 -1.49 -12.28 7.00
N GLU A 142 -1.91 -13.09 6.04
CA GLU A 142 -3.20 -12.89 5.37
C GLU A 142 -4.36 -13.26 6.31
N SER A 143 -5.46 -12.51 6.25
CA SER A 143 -6.68 -12.84 6.95
C SER A 143 -7.55 -13.80 6.11
N PRO A 144 -7.90 -14.99 6.64
CA PRO A 144 -8.84 -15.89 5.98
C PRO A 144 -10.24 -15.27 5.84
N GLU A 145 -10.64 -14.44 6.80
CA GLU A 145 -11.93 -13.73 6.75
C GLU A 145 -11.96 -12.75 5.58
N VAL A 146 -10.90 -11.94 5.44
CA VAL A 146 -10.79 -11.01 4.31
C VAL A 146 -10.69 -11.76 2.99
N ALA A 147 -9.93 -12.86 2.93
CA ALA A 147 -9.83 -13.68 1.73
C ALA A 147 -11.20 -14.27 1.32
N THR A 148 -12.05 -14.58 2.29
CA THR A 148 -13.39 -15.13 2.07
C THR A 148 -14.39 -14.05 1.65
N ASN A 149 -14.44 -12.95 2.40
CA ASN A 149 -15.44 -11.89 2.21
C ASN A 149 -15.07 -10.94 1.05
N TYR A 150 -13.78 -10.77 0.80
CA TYR A 150 -13.23 -9.84 -0.19
C TYR A 150 -12.16 -10.53 -1.07
N PRO A 151 -12.50 -11.59 -1.82
CA PRO A 151 -11.52 -12.45 -2.51
C PRO A 151 -10.70 -11.75 -3.60
N LYS A 152 -11.12 -10.55 -4.03
CA LYS A 152 -10.42 -9.73 -5.02
C LYS A 152 -9.63 -8.59 -4.40
N MET A 153 -9.78 -8.35 -3.10
CA MET A 153 -9.02 -7.34 -2.37
C MET A 153 -7.60 -7.84 -2.14
N PRO A 154 -6.57 -7.11 -2.58
CA PRO A 154 -5.20 -7.55 -2.36
C PRO A 154 -4.84 -7.56 -0.87
N GLN A 155 -4.20 -8.64 -0.44
CA GLN A 155 -3.54 -8.77 0.86
C GLN A 155 -2.04 -8.96 0.61
N MET A 156 -1.20 -8.17 1.28
CA MET A 156 0.24 -8.18 1.07
C MET A 156 0.95 -8.47 2.39
N THR A 157 1.66 -9.60 2.45
CA THR A 157 2.42 -9.93 3.65
C THR A 157 3.76 -9.18 3.70
N TRP A 158 4.31 -8.97 4.90
CA TRP A 158 5.64 -8.36 5.06
C TRP A 158 6.73 -9.19 4.40
N PHE A 159 6.62 -10.52 4.45
CA PHE A 159 7.49 -11.41 3.69
C PHE A 159 7.49 -11.10 2.19
N LYS A 160 6.30 -11.00 1.58
CA LYS A 160 6.15 -10.71 0.14
C LYS A 160 6.66 -9.30 -0.19
N ALA A 161 6.31 -8.30 0.61
CA ALA A 161 6.75 -6.92 0.43
C ALA A 161 8.27 -6.77 0.52
N LEU A 162 8.91 -7.34 1.54
CA LEU A 162 10.36 -7.31 1.70
C LEU A 162 11.08 -8.10 0.59
N SER A 163 10.54 -9.25 0.19
CA SER A 163 11.09 -10.03 -0.93
C SER A 163 11.03 -9.26 -2.25
N PHE A 164 9.94 -8.54 -2.50
CA PHE A 164 9.82 -7.63 -3.62
C PHE A 164 10.86 -6.49 -3.56
N ILE A 165 11.01 -5.85 -2.39
CA ILE A 165 11.98 -4.75 -2.20
C ILE A 165 13.41 -5.25 -2.47
N TYR A 166 13.79 -6.40 -1.90
CA TYR A 166 15.10 -7.00 -2.15
C TYR A 166 15.32 -7.25 -3.64
N THR A 167 14.37 -7.92 -4.30
CA THR A 167 14.45 -8.22 -5.74
C THR A 167 14.56 -6.93 -6.56
N ARG A 168 13.82 -5.88 -6.18
CA ARG A 168 13.87 -4.57 -6.84
C ARG A 168 15.23 -3.91 -6.68
N PHE A 169 15.85 -4.00 -5.52
CA PHE A 169 17.18 -3.44 -5.29
C PHE A 169 18.27 -4.24 -6.00
N ASP A 170 18.22 -5.57 -5.94
CA ASP A 170 19.21 -6.43 -6.57
C ASP A 170 19.15 -6.36 -8.11
N SER A 171 17.96 -6.55 -8.69
CA SER A 171 17.79 -6.59 -10.16
C SER A 171 18.04 -5.24 -10.83
N TYR A 172 17.86 -4.12 -10.10
CA TYR A 172 18.02 -2.76 -10.62
C TYR A 172 19.05 -1.97 -9.82
N ARG A 173 20.07 -2.66 -9.31
CA ARG A 173 21.06 -2.12 -8.38
C ARG A 173 21.67 -0.81 -8.87
N ARG A 174 22.15 -0.80 -10.12
CA ARG A 174 22.75 0.39 -10.74
C ARG A 174 21.81 1.60 -10.79
N GLN A 175 20.51 1.37 -11.02
CA GLN A 175 19.52 2.44 -11.10
C GLN A 175 19.09 2.93 -9.71
N LYS A 176 19.17 2.05 -8.69
CA LYS A 176 18.77 2.34 -7.32
C LYS A 176 19.92 2.83 -6.43
N GLU A 177 21.16 2.73 -6.88
CA GLU A 177 22.37 3.24 -6.19
C GLU A 177 22.33 4.75 -5.95
N SER A 178 21.64 5.53 -6.80
CA SER A 178 21.40 6.96 -6.58
C SER A 178 20.30 7.23 -5.54
N HIS A 179 20.44 6.66 -4.34
CA HIS A 179 19.46 6.73 -3.24
C HIS A 179 19.76 7.86 -2.23
N GLY A 180 20.66 8.79 -2.53
CA GLY A 180 21.04 9.87 -1.59
C GLY A 180 19.89 10.80 -1.18
N GLN A 181 18.84 10.89 -1.99
CA GLN A 181 17.63 11.69 -1.74
C GLN A 181 16.50 10.88 -1.07
N TRP A 182 16.73 9.61 -0.76
CA TRP A 182 15.76 8.81 -0.02
C TRP A 182 15.79 9.20 1.46
N ASP A 183 14.65 8.98 2.14
CA ASP A 183 14.61 9.10 3.58
C ASP A 183 15.54 8.09 4.27
N GLU A 184 15.69 8.21 5.59
CA GLU A 184 16.53 7.31 6.38
C GLU A 184 16.14 5.83 6.23
N GLN A 185 14.84 5.53 6.16
CA GLN A 185 14.36 4.16 6.11
C GLN A 185 14.65 3.50 4.75
N GLY A 186 14.47 4.23 3.65
CA GLY A 186 14.85 3.73 2.32
C GLY A 186 16.34 3.45 2.21
N ARG A 187 17.17 4.34 2.75
CA ARG A 187 18.63 4.16 2.77
C ARG A 187 19.03 2.97 3.64
N ALA A 188 18.38 2.77 4.78
CA ALA A 188 18.65 1.64 5.65
C ALA A 188 18.20 0.31 5.00
N LEU A 189 17.03 0.25 4.35
CA LEU A 189 16.59 -0.92 3.57
C LEU A 189 17.61 -1.25 2.47
N TRP A 190 18.11 -0.24 1.76
CA TRP A 190 19.15 -0.43 0.75
C TRP A 190 20.44 -1.02 1.35
N VAL A 191 20.95 -0.44 2.44
CA VAL A 191 22.17 -0.93 3.11
C VAL A 191 22.03 -2.38 3.57
N VAL A 192 20.89 -2.75 4.14
CA VAL A 192 20.64 -4.15 4.55
C VAL A 192 20.57 -5.06 3.33
N SER A 193 19.94 -4.62 2.23
CA SER A 193 19.88 -5.41 1.00
C SER A 193 21.26 -5.70 0.40
N GLU A 194 22.16 -4.71 0.40
CA GLU A 194 23.55 -4.86 -0.08
C GLU A 194 24.38 -5.80 0.80
N GLN A 195 24.02 -5.93 2.07
CA GLN A 195 24.68 -6.83 3.02
C GLN A 195 24.08 -8.24 3.06
N SER A 196 22.95 -8.45 2.36
CA SER A 196 22.24 -9.72 2.30
C SER A 196 22.55 -10.46 1.00
N ARG A 197 22.85 -11.75 1.12
CA ARG A 197 23.19 -12.62 -0.02
C ARG A 197 21.97 -13.24 -0.69
N SER A 198 20.80 -13.11 -0.07
CA SER A 198 19.53 -13.64 -0.57
C SER A 198 18.35 -12.84 -0.05
N SER A 199 17.20 -13.00 -0.73
CA SER A 199 15.93 -12.43 -0.30
C SER A 199 15.52 -12.89 1.09
N GLN A 200 15.74 -14.17 1.42
CA GLN A 200 15.41 -14.72 2.73
C GLN A 200 16.26 -14.06 3.83
N GLU A 201 17.58 -13.95 3.60
CA GLU A 201 18.48 -13.28 4.55
C GLU A 201 18.13 -11.80 4.73
N PHE A 202 17.69 -11.12 3.68
CA PHE A 202 17.16 -9.76 3.78
C PHE A 202 15.91 -9.68 4.66
N VAL A 203 14.93 -10.56 4.43
CA VAL A 203 13.71 -10.63 5.24
C VAL A 203 14.04 -10.87 6.71
N ASP A 204 14.91 -11.83 7.02
CA ASP A 204 15.26 -12.20 8.39
C ASP A 204 16.00 -11.07 9.14
N ARG A 205 16.68 -10.18 8.41
CA ARG A 205 17.43 -9.05 8.98
C ARG A 205 16.58 -7.79 9.16
N VAL A 206 15.37 -7.73 8.59
CA VAL A 206 14.48 -6.56 8.69
C VAL A 206 13.33 -6.90 9.63
N GLY A 207 13.41 -6.43 10.87
CA GLY A 207 12.33 -6.54 11.84
C GLY A 207 11.27 -5.48 11.62
N VAL A 208 10.02 -5.90 11.36
CA VAL A 208 8.88 -4.99 11.26
C VAL A 208 8.32 -4.73 12.66
N VAL A 209 8.19 -3.46 13.03
CA VAL A 209 7.58 -3.04 14.30
C VAL A 209 6.27 -2.32 14.03
N GLY A 210 5.24 -2.65 14.81
CA GLY A 210 3.97 -1.93 14.83
C GLY A 210 3.98 -0.74 15.77
#